data_AF-A0A7Y2DCE9-F1
#
_entry.id   AF-A0A7Y2DCE9-F1
#
_cell.length_a   1.000
_cell.length_b   1.000
_cell.length_c   1.000
_cell.angle_alpha   90.00
_cell.angle_beta   90.00
_cell.angle_gamma   90.00
#
_symmetry.space_group_name_H-M   'P 1'
#
loop_
_entity.id
_entity.type
_entity.pdbx_description
1 polymer ?
#
loop_
_entity_poly.entity_id
_entity_poly.type
_entity_poly.pdbx_seq_one_letter_code
_entity_poly.pdbx_strand_id
1 'polypeptide(L)'
;PIDLDAVKKHYFAFTLSNRLAFSSTLHDPPPESDLMTNLQWCRETDLFSTEALAEYYGMDLPTVEMPQPVRSRAAVAHQQLVSKLRSVDVDDDYLRYDLRVAFRLARHAQRADEIGQELDQADLDDLEGLLGTRPSNWAAGDAALEAFVMADGGTHDRELIELFHKRNLRAQMVLGPPGSAMASHHRIQPFHA
;
A
#
# COMPACT_ATOMS: atom_id res chain seq x y z
N PRO A 1 10.97 30.14 -19.65
CA PRO A 1 10.91 28.65 -19.72
C PRO A 1 10.54 28.09 -18.34
N ILE A 2 9.74 27.02 -18.29
CA ILE A 2 9.41 26.32 -17.03
C ILE A 2 10.60 25.44 -16.64
N ASP A 3 10.97 25.44 -15.35
CA ASP A 3 12.00 24.56 -14.80
C ASP A 3 11.37 23.19 -14.46
N LEU A 4 11.54 22.23 -15.37
CA LEU A 4 10.98 20.88 -15.21
C LEU A 4 11.67 20.08 -14.09
N ASP A 5 12.93 20.37 -13.78
CA ASP A 5 13.64 19.70 -12.68
C ASP A 5 13.06 20.12 -11.33
N ALA A 6 12.81 21.41 -11.17
CA ALA A 6 12.10 21.93 -10.00
C ALA A 6 10.69 21.33 -9.88
N VAL A 7 9.94 21.22 -10.98
CA VAL A 7 8.60 20.61 -10.99
C VAL A 7 8.64 19.15 -10.51
N LYS A 8 9.57 18.34 -11.04
CA LYS A 8 9.74 16.93 -10.62
C LYS A 8 10.01 16.77 -9.13
N LYS A 9 10.89 17.61 -8.57
CA LYS A 9 11.22 17.60 -7.14
C LYS A 9 10.03 17.96 -6.25
N HIS A 10 9.27 18.99 -6.61
CA HIS A 10 8.08 19.38 -5.87
C HIS A 10 6.96 18.35 -5.99
N TYR A 11 6.84 17.70 -7.16
CA TYR A 11 5.89 16.61 -7.36
C TYR A 11 6.22 15.42 -6.45
N PHE A 12 7.47 14.97 -6.42
CA PHE A 12 7.90 13.90 -5.51
C PHE A 12 7.61 14.27 -4.04
N ALA A 13 7.96 15.48 -3.60
CA ALA A 13 7.67 15.93 -2.25
C ALA A 13 6.16 15.94 -1.94
N PHE A 14 5.33 16.35 -2.91
CA PHE A 14 3.87 16.29 -2.79
C PHE A 14 3.37 14.86 -2.61
N THR A 15 3.88 13.90 -3.39
CA THR A 15 3.43 12.49 -3.30
C THR A 15 3.72 11.86 -1.93
N LEU A 16 4.74 12.31 -1.21
CA LEU A 16 5.02 11.82 0.15
C LEU A 16 4.14 12.44 1.25
N SER A 17 3.44 13.54 0.94
CA SER A 17 2.74 14.34 1.96
C SER A 17 1.66 13.55 2.70
N ASN A 18 0.88 12.71 2.01
CA ASN A 18 -0.15 11.88 2.63
C ASN A 18 0.46 10.91 3.66
N ARG A 19 1.51 10.18 3.26
CA ARG A 19 2.19 9.22 4.14
C ARG A 19 2.70 9.88 5.40
N LEU A 20 3.32 11.05 5.27
CA LEU A 20 3.82 11.84 6.39
C LEU A 20 2.68 12.33 7.28
N ALA A 21 1.60 12.86 6.69
CA ALA A 21 0.45 13.42 7.41
C ALA A 21 -0.36 12.35 8.16
N PHE A 22 -0.56 11.17 7.58
CA PHE A 22 -1.43 10.13 8.14
C PHE A 22 -0.68 9.06 8.94
N SER A 23 0.66 9.05 8.96
CA SER A 23 1.47 8.00 9.62
C SER A 23 1.00 7.67 11.04
N SER A 24 0.79 8.69 11.90
CA SER A 24 0.30 8.51 13.26
C SER A 24 -1.11 7.93 13.31
N THR A 25 -2.03 8.46 12.50
CA THR A 25 -3.43 8.02 12.44
C THR A 25 -3.64 6.66 11.80
N LEU A 26 -2.67 6.17 11.02
CA LEU A 26 -2.66 4.81 10.49
C LEU A 26 -2.10 3.81 11.49
N HIS A 27 -1.13 4.23 12.30
CA HIS A 27 -0.53 3.41 13.35
C HIS A 27 -1.49 3.19 14.52
N ASP A 28 -2.15 4.26 14.99
CA ASP A 28 -3.11 4.22 16.09
C ASP A 28 -4.40 4.97 15.70
N PRO A 29 -5.28 4.35 14.87
CA PRO A 29 -6.48 5.01 14.38
C PRO A 29 -7.50 5.19 15.51
N PRO A 30 -8.08 6.39 15.68
CA PRO A 30 -9.21 6.55 16.60
C PRO A 30 -10.43 5.78 16.07
N PRO A 31 -11.41 5.41 16.94
CA PRO A 31 -12.56 4.61 16.54
C PRO A 31 -13.38 5.17 15.36
N GLU A 32 -13.43 6.49 15.23
CA GLU A 32 -14.13 7.23 14.17
C GLU A 32 -13.32 7.37 12.86
N SER A 33 -12.10 6.83 12.81
CA SER A 33 -11.21 6.95 11.65
C SER A 33 -11.78 6.22 10.43
N ASP A 34 -11.84 6.92 9.28
CA ASP A 34 -11.95 6.25 7.99
C ASP A 34 -10.58 5.71 7.56
N LEU A 35 -10.11 4.72 8.33
CA LEU A 35 -8.80 4.08 8.16
C LEU A 35 -8.60 3.61 6.73
N MET A 36 -9.64 3.07 6.10
CA MET A 36 -9.52 2.50 4.77
C MET A 36 -9.34 3.56 3.68
N THR A 37 -10.06 4.67 3.75
CA THR A 37 -9.84 5.80 2.83
C THR A 37 -8.43 6.38 3.02
N ASN A 38 -7.99 6.56 4.28
CA ASN A 38 -6.64 7.06 4.57
C ASN A 38 -5.55 6.11 4.05
N LEU A 39 -5.72 4.79 4.25
CA LEU A 39 -4.82 3.78 3.69
C LEU A 39 -4.76 3.87 2.17
N GLN A 40 -5.91 3.97 1.50
CA GLN A 40 -5.96 4.06 0.04
C GLN A 40 -5.24 5.30 -0.48
N TRP A 41 -5.45 6.47 0.15
CA TRP A 41 -4.72 7.69 -0.22
C TRP A 41 -3.22 7.54 -0.04
N CYS A 42 -2.76 6.96 1.07
CA CYS A 42 -1.34 6.72 1.27
C CYS A 42 -0.77 5.75 0.23
N ARG A 43 -1.42 4.60 -0.03
CA ARG A 43 -0.89 3.62 -1.00
C ARG A 43 -0.83 4.18 -2.41
N GLU A 44 -1.85 4.95 -2.80
CA GLU A 44 -1.90 5.59 -4.10
C GLU A 44 -0.75 6.59 -4.28
N THR A 45 -0.51 7.45 -3.29
CA THR A 45 0.56 8.44 -3.39
C THR A 45 1.95 7.84 -3.14
N ASP A 46 2.06 6.75 -2.37
CA ASP A 46 3.29 5.97 -2.23
C ASP A 46 3.69 5.39 -3.60
N LEU A 47 2.72 4.87 -4.40
CA LEU A 47 2.97 4.45 -5.78
C LEU A 47 3.46 5.61 -6.65
N PHE A 48 2.77 6.76 -6.62
CA PHE A 48 3.19 7.95 -7.37
C PHE A 48 4.61 8.40 -7.02
N SER A 49 5.01 8.26 -5.76
CA SER A 49 6.36 8.61 -5.32
C SER A 49 7.43 7.75 -6.01
N THR A 50 7.20 6.43 -6.07
CA THR A 50 8.13 5.49 -6.73
C THR A 50 8.13 5.64 -8.25
N GLU A 51 6.97 5.97 -8.86
CA GLU A 51 6.85 6.29 -10.29
C GLU A 51 7.61 7.57 -10.66
N ALA A 52 7.47 8.63 -9.86
CA ALA A 52 8.19 9.88 -10.07
C ALA A 52 9.71 9.70 -9.94
N LEU A 53 10.17 8.91 -8.95
CA LEU A 53 11.58 8.58 -8.80
C LEU A 53 12.08 7.74 -9.97
N ALA A 54 11.34 6.71 -10.39
CA ALA A 54 11.72 5.90 -11.54
C ALA A 54 11.86 6.73 -12.81
N GLU A 55 10.92 7.65 -13.08
CA GLU A 55 11.04 8.57 -14.22
C GLU A 55 12.26 9.49 -14.08
N TYR A 56 12.57 9.97 -12.86
CA TYR A 56 13.76 10.78 -12.61
C TYR A 56 15.07 10.03 -12.89
N TYR A 57 15.14 8.74 -12.54
CA TYR A 57 16.31 7.88 -12.77
C TYR A 57 16.29 7.17 -14.15
N GLY A 58 15.24 7.35 -14.96
CA GLY A 58 15.08 6.66 -16.24
C GLY A 58 14.98 5.14 -16.07
N MET A 59 14.18 4.68 -15.10
CA MET A 59 13.99 3.27 -14.75
C MET A 59 12.64 2.75 -15.23
N ASP A 60 12.65 1.50 -15.69
CA ASP A 60 11.42 0.71 -15.81
C ASP A 60 11.08 0.12 -14.43
N LEU A 61 9.82 0.24 -14.04
CA LEU A 61 9.36 -0.29 -12.75
C LEU A 61 8.89 -1.74 -12.87
N PRO A 62 9.21 -2.59 -11.87
CA PRO A 62 8.79 -3.98 -11.87
C PRO A 62 7.28 -4.11 -11.64
N THR A 63 6.72 -5.23 -12.10
CA THR A 63 5.37 -5.66 -11.70
C THR A 63 5.45 -6.76 -10.65
N VAL A 64 4.38 -6.97 -9.89
CA VAL A 64 4.24 -8.12 -8.98
C VAL A 64 3.02 -8.95 -9.37
N GLU A 65 3.12 -10.26 -9.22
CA GLU A 65 1.99 -11.16 -9.47
C GLU A 65 0.95 -11.04 -8.36
N MET A 66 -0.33 -11.12 -8.73
CA MET A 66 -1.43 -11.18 -7.77
C MET A 66 -1.56 -12.62 -7.24
N PRO A 67 -1.39 -12.86 -5.93
CA PRO A 67 -1.60 -14.18 -5.34
C PRO A 67 -3.01 -14.72 -5.56
N GLN A 68 -3.12 -16.05 -5.60
CA GLN A 68 -4.41 -16.71 -5.59
C GLN A 68 -5.04 -16.67 -4.19
N PRO A 69 -6.32 -16.31 -4.04
CA PRO A 69 -6.97 -16.29 -2.73
C PRO A 69 -6.99 -17.68 -2.09
N VAL A 70 -6.52 -17.79 -0.85
CA VAL A 70 -6.57 -19.03 -0.06
C VAL A 70 -7.73 -18.99 0.92
N ARG A 71 -8.42 -20.13 1.08
CA ARG A 71 -9.48 -20.26 2.09
C ARG A 71 -8.89 -20.58 3.46
N SER A 72 -8.90 -19.60 4.37
CA SER A 72 -8.50 -19.79 5.76
C SER A 72 -9.59 -20.47 6.62
N ARG A 73 -9.26 -20.74 7.89
CA ARG A 73 -10.22 -21.15 8.91
C ARG A 73 -11.25 -20.06 9.25
N ALA A 74 -10.87 -18.78 9.11
CA ALA A 74 -11.71 -17.63 9.40
C ALA A 74 -12.62 -17.23 8.21
N ALA A 75 -12.44 -17.84 7.03
CA ALA A 75 -13.12 -17.46 5.80
C ALA A 75 -14.66 -17.34 5.93
N VAL A 76 -15.31 -18.28 6.64
CA VAL A 76 -16.78 -18.23 6.86
C VAL A 76 -17.18 -17.02 7.70
N ALA A 77 -16.40 -16.67 8.71
CA ALA A 77 -16.67 -15.51 9.56
C ALA A 77 -16.49 -14.19 8.79
N HIS A 78 -15.43 -14.08 7.98
CA HIS A 78 -15.21 -12.94 7.09
C HIS A 78 -16.37 -12.76 6.11
N GLN A 79 -16.77 -13.84 5.42
CA GLN A 79 -17.88 -13.82 4.47
C GLN A 79 -19.18 -13.37 5.13
N GLN A 80 -19.49 -13.91 6.32
CA GLN A 80 -20.71 -13.56 7.04
C GLN A 80 -20.69 -12.12 7.54
N LEU A 81 -19.56 -11.61 8.05
CA LEU A 81 -19.42 -10.21 8.47
C LEU A 81 -19.66 -9.25 7.31
N VAL A 82 -18.99 -9.50 6.18
CA VAL A 82 -19.13 -8.70 4.96
C VAL A 82 -20.57 -8.73 4.43
N SER A 83 -21.21 -9.90 4.43
CA SER A 83 -22.61 -10.03 4.01
C SER A 83 -23.55 -9.27 4.95
N LYS A 84 -23.35 -9.38 6.27
CA LYS A 84 -24.17 -8.67 7.26
C LYS A 84 -24.08 -7.15 7.07
N LEU A 85 -22.86 -6.60 6.98
CA LEU A 85 -22.65 -5.15 6.82
C LEU A 85 -23.30 -4.60 5.54
N ARG A 86 -23.36 -5.39 4.45
CA ARG A 86 -24.07 -5.00 3.22
C ARG A 86 -25.59 -5.09 3.31
N SER A 87 -26.10 -5.93 4.20
CA SER A 87 -27.54 -6.21 4.32
C SER A 87 -28.28 -5.26 5.25
N VAL A 88 -27.54 -4.52 6.09
CA VAL A 88 -28.13 -3.54 7.00
C VAL A 88 -28.54 -2.31 6.20
N ASP A 89 -29.83 -2.02 6.21
CA ASP A 89 -30.40 -0.80 5.66
C ASP A 89 -30.76 0.16 6.79
N VAL A 90 -30.38 1.43 6.64
CA VAL A 90 -30.61 2.48 7.64
C VAL A 90 -31.00 3.77 6.95
N ASP A 91 -31.97 4.48 7.53
CA ASP A 91 -32.44 5.77 7.00
C ASP A 91 -31.47 6.91 7.30
N ASP A 92 -30.69 6.79 8.38
CA ASP A 92 -29.73 7.81 8.83
C ASP A 92 -28.45 7.83 7.97
N ASP A 93 -28.12 9.00 7.43
CA ASP A 93 -26.98 9.20 6.52
C ASP A 93 -25.63 8.98 7.20
N TYR A 94 -25.50 9.35 8.48
CA TYR A 94 -24.27 9.18 9.25
C TYR A 94 -24.01 7.71 9.54
N LEU A 95 -25.02 6.98 10.02
CA LEU A 95 -24.94 5.53 10.22
C LEU A 95 -24.68 4.79 8.91
N ARG A 96 -25.25 5.25 7.80
CA ARG A 96 -24.99 4.67 6.47
C ARG A 96 -23.52 4.85 6.06
N TYR A 97 -22.93 5.99 6.38
CA TYR A 97 -21.50 6.24 6.16
C TYR A 97 -20.64 5.34 7.05
N ASP A 98 -20.91 5.26 8.35
CA ASP A 98 -20.15 4.41 9.29
C ASP A 98 -20.21 2.92 8.90
N LEU A 99 -21.38 2.43 8.48
CA LEU A 99 -21.53 1.07 7.95
C LEU A 99 -20.67 0.84 6.70
N ARG A 100 -20.52 1.85 5.84
CA ARG A 100 -19.66 1.78 4.65
C ARG A 100 -18.18 1.74 5.03
N VAL A 101 -17.75 2.52 6.02
CA VAL A 101 -16.38 2.49 6.56
C VAL A 101 -16.08 1.12 7.15
N ALA A 102 -16.96 0.61 8.02
CA ALA A 102 -16.84 -0.73 8.60
C ALA A 102 -16.83 -1.84 7.54
N PHE A 103 -17.66 -1.72 6.50
CA PHE A 103 -17.67 -2.65 5.37
C PHE A 103 -16.33 -2.69 4.64
N ARG A 104 -15.74 -1.52 4.35
CA ARG A 104 -14.42 -1.45 3.69
C ARG A 104 -13.34 -2.10 4.55
N LEU A 105 -13.34 -1.83 5.85
CA LEU A 105 -12.39 -2.44 6.79
C LEU A 105 -12.55 -3.97 6.85
N ALA A 106 -13.78 -4.46 6.94
CA ALA A 106 -14.06 -5.90 6.90
C ALA A 106 -13.61 -6.56 5.59
N ARG A 107 -13.79 -5.88 4.46
CA ARG A 107 -13.31 -6.34 3.14
C ARG A 107 -11.79 -6.38 3.05
N HIS A 108 -11.11 -5.38 3.59
CA HIS A 108 -9.65 -5.33 3.68
C HIS A 108 -9.12 -6.46 4.57
N ALA A 109 -9.68 -6.66 5.76
CA ALA A 109 -9.28 -7.73 6.67
C ALA A 109 -9.48 -9.12 6.04
N GLN A 110 -10.60 -9.33 5.35
CA GLN A 110 -10.80 -10.56 4.58
C GLN A 110 -9.74 -10.72 3.49
N ARG A 111 -9.39 -9.65 2.78
CA ARG A 111 -8.39 -9.73 1.71
C ARG A 111 -7.00 -10.03 2.27
N ALA A 112 -6.64 -9.46 3.41
CA ALA A 112 -5.40 -9.75 4.11
C ALA A 112 -5.32 -11.23 4.53
N ASP A 113 -6.43 -11.80 5.01
CA ASP A 113 -6.52 -13.23 5.33
C ASP A 113 -6.40 -14.13 4.08
N GLU A 114 -6.91 -13.68 2.92
CA GLU A 114 -6.88 -14.45 1.67
C GLU A 114 -5.49 -14.51 1.02
N ILE A 115 -4.72 -13.41 1.03
CA ILE A 115 -3.47 -13.29 0.25
C ILE A 115 -2.28 -12.73 1.03
N GLY A 116 -2.48 -12.21 2.25
CA GLY A 116 -1.45 -11.49 2.99
C GLY A 116 -0.21 -12.33 3.30
N GLN A 117 -0.39 -13.60 3.64
CA GLN A 117 0.74 -14.49 3.92
C GLN A 117 1.67 -14.67 2.71
N GLU A 118 1.12 -14.82 1.50
CA GLU A 118 1.92 -14.98 0.28
C GLU A 118 2.65 -13.67 -0.07
N LEU A 119 1.99 -12.53 0.13
CA LEU A 119 2.60 -11.21 -0.04
C LEU A 119 3.76 -10.99 0.94
N ASP A 120 3.59 -11.36 2.21
CA ASP A 120 4.63 -11.24 3.24
C ASP A 120 5.84 -12.13 2.89
N GLN A 121 5.61 -13.36 2.39
CA GLN A 121 6.71 -14.22 1.97
C GLN A 121 7.46 -13.64 0.77
N ALA A 122 6.75 -13.14 -0.24
CA ALA A 122 7.35 -12.52 -1.41
C ALA A 122 8.15 -11.25 -1.05
N ASP A 123 7.69 -10.49 -0.05
CA ASP A 123 8.44 -9.35 0.46
C ASP A 123 9.73 -9.77 1.19
N LEU A 124 9.68 -10.80 2.04
CA LEU A 124 10.87 -11.33 2.70
C LEU A 124 11.91 -11.88 1.70
N ASP A 125 11.45 -12.48 0.61
CA ASP A 125 12.32 -12.97 -0.47
C ASP A 125 12.99 -11.80 -1.21
N ASP A 126 12.26 -10.70 -1.46
CA ASP A 126 12.83 -9.48 -2.04
C ASP A 126 13.87 -8.83 -1.11
N LEU A 127 13.62 -8.83 0.20
CA LEU A 127 14.54 -8.29 1.19
C LEU A 127 15.86 -9.07 1.28
N GLU A 128 15.84 -10.39 1.09
CA GLU A 128 17.06 -11.21 1.12
C GLU A 128 18.09 -10.73 0.09
N GLY A 129 17.63 -10.35 -1.11
CA GLY A 129 18.50 -9.84 -2.17
C GLY A 129 19.23 -8.55 -1.79
N LEU A 130 18.56 -7.65 -1.06
CA LEU A 130 19.11 -6.36 -0.65
C LEU A 130 19.92 -6.45 0.65
N LEU A 131 19.42 -7.18 1.63
CA LEU A 131 20.01 -7.27 2.97
C LEU A 131 21.10 -8.35 3.07
N GLY A 132 21.21 -9.22 2.06
CA GLY A 132 22.11 -10.38 2.05
C GLY A 132 21.70 -11.52 2.99
N THR A 133 20.62 -11.34 3.76
CA THR A 133 20.02 -12.36 4.61
C THR A 133 18.51 -12.20 4.63
N ARG A 134 17.79 -13.32 4.60
CA ARG A 134 16.32 -13.32 4.69
C ARG A 134 15.84 -13.05 6.12
N PRO A 135 15.04 -12.00 6.37
CA PRO A 135 14.47 -11.78 7.69
C PRO A 135 13.48 -12.88 8.08
N SER A 136 13.29 -13.09 9.38
CA SER A 136 12.47 -14.18 9.90
C SER A 136 10.96 -13.91 9.84
N ASN A 137 10.56 -12.64 9.80
CA ASN A 137 9.18 -12.18 9.69
C ASN A 137 9.16 -10.71 9.23
N TRP A 138 7.96 -10.21 8.89
CA TRP A 138 7.78 -8.85 8.37
C TRP A 138 8.36 -7.77 9.31
N ALA A 139 8.16 -7.89 10.62
CA ALA A 139 8.61 -6.88 11.58
C ALA A 139 10.13 -6.82 11.68
N ALA A 140 10.79 -7.98 11.67
CA ALA A 140 12.24 -8.06 11.59
C ALA A 140 12.76 -7.52 10.24
N GLY A 141 12.02 -7.74 9.16
CA GLY A 141 12.34 -7.22 7.83
C GLY A 141 12.28 -5.70 7.76
N ASP A 142 11.22 -5.09 8.30
CA ASP A 142 11.07 -3.63 8.31
C ASP A 142 12.16 -2.96 9.17
N ALA A 143 12.46 -3.51 10.35
CA ALA A 143 13.53 -2.99 11.20
C ALA A 143 14.91 -3.09 10.52
N ALA A 144 15.18 -4.20 9.82
CA ALA A 144 16.45 -4.39 9.10
C ALA A 144 16.56 -3.46 7.88
N LEU A 145 15.46 -3.28 7.13
CA LEU A 145 15.42 -2.37 5.99
C LEU A 145 15.61 -0.91 6.42
N GLU A 146 14.97 -0.49 7.51
CA GLU A 146 15.16 0.87 8.05
C GLU A 146 16.64 1.11 8.41
N ALA A 147 17.27 0.17 9.13
CA ALA A 147 18.68 0.27 9.47
C ALA A 147 19.59 0.31 8.22
N PHE A 148 19.26 -0.49 7.19
CA PHE A 148 19.98 -0.49 5.92
C PHE A 148 19.88 0.86 5.21
N VAL A 149 18.67 1.40 5.02
CA VAL A 149 18.44 2.67 4.33
C VAL A 149 19.15 3.83 5.04
N MET A 150 19.12 3.84 6.37
CA MET A 150 19.81 4.87 7.16
C MET A 150 21.34 4.80 7.03
N ALA A 151 21.90 3.62 6.73
CA ALA A 151 23.35 3.41 6.59
C ALA A 151 23.86 3.49 5.14
N ASP A 152 22.97 3.36 4.15
CA ASP A 152 23.31 3.22 2.72
C ASP A 152 24.04 4.43 2.13
N GLY A 153 23.66 5.64 2.55
CA GLY A 153 24.22 6.87 1.99
C GLY A 153 23.86 7.13 0.51
N GLY A 154 22.82 6.47 -0.02
CA GLY A 154 22.33 6.65 -1.39
C GLY A 154 23.06 5.79 -2.44
N THR A 155 23.68 4.69 -2.04
CA THR A 155 24.40 3.79 -2.96
C THR A 155 23.43 2.85 -3.68
N HIS A 156 22.28 2.53 -3.08
CA HIS A 156 21.31 1.56 -3.58
C HIS A 156 19.98 2.20 -3.99
N ASP A 157 19.98 3.45 -4.45
CA ASP A 157 18.76 4.20 -4.82
C ASP A 157 17.86 3.41 -5.78
N ARG A 158 18.43 2.77 -6.82
CA ARG A 158 17.66 2.05 -7.83
C ARG A 158 17.02 0.79 -7.23
N GLU A 159 17.79 0.01 -6.50
CA GLU A 159 17.35 -1.21 -5.83
C GLU A 159 16.25 -0.91 -4.79
N LEU A 160 16.39 0.21 -4.07
CA LEU A 160 15.39 0.68 -3.11
C LEU A 160 14.10 1.14 -3.80
N ILE A 161 14.19 1.88 -4.91
CA ILE A 161 13.01 2.27 -5.70
C ILE A 161 12.24 1.03 -6.17
N GLU A 162 12.93 0.02 -6.72
CA GLU A 162 12.31 -1.23 -7.14
C GLU A 162 11.64 -1.98 -5.99
N LEU A 163 12.33 -2.11 -4.85
CA LEU A 163 11.81 -2.76 -3.65
C LEU A 163 10.55 -2.05 -3.13
N PHE A 164 10.62 -0.72 -2.95
CA PHE A 164 9.49 0.05 -2.44
C PHE A 164 8.32 0.03 -3.41
N HIS A 165 8.57 0.05 -4.72
CA HIS A 165 7.50 -0.06 -5.70
C HIS A 165 6.78 -1.42 -5.59
N LYS A 166 7.52 -2.53 -5.53
CA LYS A 166 6.93 -3.87 -5.31
C LYS A 166 6.11 -3.91 -4.02
N ARG A 167 6.64 -3.38 -2.90
CA ARG A 167 5.93 -3.26 -1.62
C ARG A 167 4.63 -2.45 -1.73
N ASN A 168 4.67 -1.32 -2.44
CA ASN A 168 3.52 -0.46 -2.64
C ASN A 168 2.44 -1.15 -3.49
N LEU A 169 2.83 -1.86 -4.56
CA LEU A 169 1.91 -2.68 -5.35
C LEU A 169 1.24 -3.75 -4.49
N ARG A 170 2.01 -4.51 -3.70
CA ARG A 170 1.46 -5.53 -2.79
C ARG A 170 0.52 -4.91 -1.75
N ALA A 171 0.88 -3.76 -1.17
CA ALA A 171 0.03 -3.05 -0.23
C ALA A 171 -1.30 -2.60 -0.85
N GLN A 172 -1.30 -2.17 -2.12
CA GLN A 172 -2.52 -1.83 -2.88
C GLN A 172 -3.44 -3.05 -3.04
N MET A 173 -2.87 -4.24 -3.31
CA MET A 173 -3.63 -5.49 -3.55
C MET A 173 -4.48 -5.94 -2.36
N VAL A 174 -4.12 -5.52 -1.14
CA VAL A 174 -4.83 -5.89 0.10
C VAL A 174 -5.98 -4.93 0.41
N LEU A 175 -6.02 -3.73 -0.17
CA LEU A 175 -7.07 -2.73 0.11
C LEU A 175 -8.49 -3.22 -0.23
N GLY A 176 -8.60 -4.16 -1.17
CA GLY A 176 -9.88 -4.75 -1.56
C GLY A 176 -9.71 -5.88 -2.57
N PRO A 177 -10.80 -6.54 -2.98
CA PRO A 177 -10.74 -7.56 -4.02
C PRO A 177 -10.35 -6.95 -5.38
N PRO A 178 -9.86 -7.78 -6.32
CA PRO A 178 -9.61 -7.36 -7.70
C PRO A 178 -10.85 -6.66 -8.31
N GLY A 179 -10.62 -5.56 -9.01
CA GLY A 179 -11.67 -4.72 -9.61
C GLY A 179 -12.39 -3.77 -8.65
N SER A 180 -12.06 -3.77 -7.36
CA SER A 180 -12.56 -2.75 -6.44
C SER A 180 -11.88 -1.40 -6.66
N ALA A 181 -12.63 -0.30 -6.49
CA ALA A 181 -12.08 1.05 -6.53
C ALA A 181 -10.98 1.26 -5.48
N MET A 182 -11.07 0.57 -4.33
CA MET A 182 -10.08 0.62 -3.25
C MET A 182 -8.71 0.09 -3.65
N ALA A 183 -8.66 -0.94 -4.50
CA ALA A 183 -7.42 -1.58 -4.95
C ALA A 183 -6.98 -1.10 -6.34
N SER A 184 -7.72 -0.18 -6.96
CA SER A 184 -7.39 0.36 -8.27
C SER A 184 -6.33 1.44 -8.13
N HIS A 185 -5.35 1.43 -9.02
CA HIS A 185 -4.31 2.45 -9.11
C HIS A 185 -4.49 3.30 -10.36
N HIS A 186 -4.44 4.62 -10.22
CA HIS A 186 -4.61 5.56 -11.32
C HIS A 186 -3.26 6.05 -11.82
N ARG A 187 -2.89 5.72 -13.04
CA ARG A 187 -1.61 6.21 -13.60
C ARG A 187 -1.62 7.72 -13.75
N ILE A 188 -0.54 8.33 -13.27
CA ILE A 188 -0.27 9.76 -13.42
C ILE A 188 0.32 10.04 -14.80
N GLN A 189 0.22 11.30 -15.22
CA GLN A 189 0.84 11.75 -16.47
C GLN A 189 2.37 11.81 -16.31
N PRO A 190 3.16 11.20 -17.22
CA PRO A 190 4.62 11.33 -17.19
C PRO A 190 5.06 12.76 -17.49
N PHE A 191 6.21 13.19 -16.96
CA PHE A 191 6.76 14.52 -17.25
C PHE A 191 7.29 14.64 -18.69
N HIS A 192 7.70 13.51 -19.28
CA HIS A 192 8.08 13.42 -20.67
C HIS A 192 6.90 12.91 -21.52
N ALA A 193 6.03 13.82 -21.94
CA ALA A 193 4.96 13.58 -22.92
C ALA A 193 5.20 14.41 -24.18
#